data_AF-K7UVP7-F1
#
_entry.id   AF-K7UVP7-F1
#
_cell.length_a   1.000
_cell.length_b   1.000
_cell.length_c   1.000
_cell.angle_alpha   90.00
_cell.angle_beta   90.00
_cell.angle_gamma   90.00
#
_symmetry.space_group_name_H-M   'P 1'
#
loop_
_entity.id
_entity.type
_entity.pdbx_description
1 polymer ?
#
loop_
_entity_poly.entity_id
_entity_poly.type
_entity_poly.pdbx_seq_one_letter_code
_entity_poly.pdbx_strand_id
1 'polypeptide(L)'
;MEVTNKEPAEESSVPPPKKRIDINELRTCKNKGCGKSYKEKDNHDSACDYHPGPAVFHDRMRGWKCCDIHVKEFDEFMEIPPCTKGWHNADAV
;
A
#
# COMPACT_ATOMS: atom_id res chain seq x y z
N MET A 1 -12.43 -29.12 32.30
CA MET A 1 -11.10 -29.03 31.66
C MET A 1 -11.31 -29.44 30.22
N GLU A 2 -11.61 -28.47 29.37
CA GLU A 2 -11.93 -28.71 27.97
C GLU A 2 -10.63 -28.82 27.18
N VAL A 3 -10.47 -29.95 26.50
CA VAL A 3 -9.37 -30.25 25.59
C VAL A 3 -9.72 -29.74 24.20
N THR A 4 -8.83 -28.98 23.56
CA THR A 4 -8.75 -28.92 22.09
C THR A 4 -7.32 -28.57 21.67
N ASN A 5 -6.62 -29.59 21.17
CA ASN A 5 -5.47 -29.45 20.29
C ASN A 5 -5.94 -29.04 18.89
N LYS A 6 -5.22 -28.12 18.23
CA LYS A 6 -5.05 -28.13 16.77
C LYS A 6 -3.82 -27.30 16.36
N GLU A 7 -2.77 -27.99 15.93
CA GLU A 7 -1.64 -27.43 15.18
C GLU A 7 -2.01 -27.33 13.66
N PRO A 8 -1.08 -27.00 12.74
CA PRO A 8 -0.91 -25.66 12.19
C PRO A 8 -1.24 -25.62 10.68
N ALA A 9 -1.47 -24.43 10.14
CA ALA A 9 -1.57 -24.23 8.69
C ALA A 9 -0.65 -23.08 8.29
N GLU A 10 0.64 -23.39 8.14
CA GLU A 10 1.57 -22.61 7.33
C GLU A 10 1.21 -22.85 5.86
N GLU A 11 0.20 -22.15 5.37
CA GLU A 11 -0.17 -22.21 3.96
C GLU A 11 0.78 -21.32 3.15
N SER A 12 1.86 -21.97 2.72
CA SER A 12 2.84 -21.54 1.72
C SER A 12 2.13 -20.94 0.49
N SER A 13 2.08 -19.62 0.39
CA SER A 13 1.58 -18.93 -0.79
C SER A 13 2.59 -19.03 -1.93
N VAL A 14 2.22 -19.78 -2.96
CA VAL A 14 2.98 -19.92 -4.21
C VAL A 14 3.31 -18.53 -4.77
N PRO A 15 4.58 -18.16 -4.99
CA PRO A 15 4.91 -16.85 -5.55
C PRO A 15 4.31 -16.75 -6.96
N PRO A 16 3.58 -15.66 -7.28
CA PRO A 16 2.96 -15.51 -8.58
C PRO A 16 4.03 -15.57 -9.68
N PRO A 17 3.67 -16.10 -10.87
CA PRO A 17 4.59 -16.22 -12.00
C PRO A 17 5.25 -14.85 -12.25
N LYS A 18 6.57 -14.85 -12.45
CA LYS A 18 7.36 -13.66 -12.79
C LYS A 18 6.78 -13.02 -14.05
N LYS A 19 5.88 -12.06 -13.86
CA LYS A 19 5.33 -11.25 -14.95
C LYS A 19 6.51 -10.48 -15.51
N ARG A 20 6.81 -10.68 -16.80
CA ARG A 20 7.75 -9.81 -17.50
C ARG A 20 7.11 -8.43 -17.58
N ILE A 21 7.76 -7.44 -16.97
CA ILE A 21 7.33 -6.05 -17.01
C ILE A 21 8.06 -5.42 -18.20
N ASP A 22 7.34 -4.88 -19.17
CA ASP A 22 7.95 -4.08 -20.23
C ASP A 22 8.31 -2.71 -19.65
N ILE A 23 9.60 -2.37 -19.68
CA ILE A 23 10.11 -1.15 -19.06
C ILE A 23 9.65 0.14 -19.75
N ASN A 24 9.16 0.05 -20.99
CA ASN A 24 8.69 1.19 -21.78
C ASN A 24 7.16 1.35 -21.76
N GLU A 25 6.42 0.36 -21.25
CA GLU A 25 4.97 0.38 -21.13
C GLU A 25 4.54 1.39 -20.06
N LEU A 26 3.49 2.16 -20.35
CA LEU A 26 2.89 3.06 -19.38
C LEU A 26 1.99 2.28 -18.43
N ARG A 27 2.24 2.39 -17.12
CA ARG A 27 1.51 1.71 -16.05
C ARG A 27 0.95 2.74 -15.09
N THR A 28 -0.14 2.42 -14.39
CA THR A 28 -0.73 3.29 -13.37
C THR A 28 -0.30 2.84 -11.98
N CYS A 29 0.27 3.76 -11.19
CA CYS A 29 0.68 3.47 -9.83
C CYS A 29 -0.55 3.26 -8.92
N LYS A 30 -0.53 2.17 -8.16
CA LYS A 30 -1.55 1.77 -7.19
C LYS A 30 -1.16 2.04 -5.74
N ASN A 31 0.01 2.63 -5.50
CA ASN A 31 0.36 3.12 -4.18
C ASN A 31 -0.66 4.21 -3.74
N LYS A 32 -1.06 4.16 -2.46
CA LYS A 32 -2.11 5.02 -1.92
C LYS A 32 -1.67 6.48 -1.90
N GLY A 33 -2.44 7.34 -2.56
CA GLY A 33 -2.14 8.77 -2.71
C GLY A 33 -1.34 9.15 -3.97
N CYS A 34 -0.85 8.17 -4.75
CA CYS A 34 -0.10 8.48 -5.98
C CYS A 34 -1.00 8.54 -7.22
N GLY A 35 -1.49 7.39 -7.70
CA GLY A 35 -2.37 7.29 -8.88
C GLY A 35 -1.75 7.72 -10.22
N LYS A 36 -0.48 8.13 -10.27
CA LYS A 36 0.18 8.65 -11.47
C LYS A 36 0.49 7.53 -12.46
N SER A 37 0.46 7.87 -13.75
CA SER A 37 1.01 7.00 -14.80
C SER A 37 2.53 7.16 -14.88
N TYR A 38 3.25 6.06 -15.03
CA TYR A 38 4.71 6.02 -15.09
C TYR A 38 5.18 4.89 -16.00
N LYS A 39 6.45 4.98 -16.46
CA LYS A 39 7.14 3.88 -17.14
C LYS A 39 8.18 3.32 -16.20
N GLU A 40 8.41 2.00 -16.22
CA GLU A 40 9.39 1.40 -15.31
C GLU A 40 10.81 1.94 -15.55
N LYS A 41 11.15 2.30 -16.79
CA LYS A 41 12.45 2.91 -17.12
C LYS A 41 12.71 4.26 -16.42
N ASP A 42 11.64 4.97 -16.07
CA ASP A 42 11.70 6.29 -15.41
C ASP A 42 11.44 6.18 -13.91
N ASN A 43 11.15 4.97 -13.42
CA ASN A 43 10.92 4.68 -12.01
C ASN A 43 12.24 4.68 -11.24
N HIS A 44 12.20 5.20 -10.02
CA HIS A 44 13.36 5.32 -9.14
C HIS A 44 12.90 5.39 -7.67
N ASP A 45 13.85 5.35 -6.74
CA ASP A 45 13.63 5.26 -5.28
C ASP A 45 12.92 6.45 -4.63
N SER A 46 12.69 7.53 -5.38
CA SER A 46 12.00 8.73 -4.91
C SER A 46 10.94 9.25 -5.90
N ALA A 47 10.59 8.44 -6.90
CA ALA A 47 9.62 8.80 -7.95
C ALA A 47 8.19 8.97 -7.43
N CYS A 48 7.85 8.24 -6.37
CA CYS A 48 6.49 8.09 -5.87
C CYS A 48 6.37 8.62 -4.43
N ASP A 49 5.39 9.49 -4.19
CA ASP A 49 4.94 9.89 -2.86
C ASP A 49 3.65 9.12 -2.51
N TYR A 50 3.66 8.33 -1.43
CA TYR A 50 2.50 7.52 -1.04
C TYR A 50 2.43 7.19 0.46
N HIS A 51 1.30 6.60 0.87
CA HIS A 51 1.10 5.99 2.20
C HIS A 51 1.33 4.47 2.12
N PRO A 52 2.38 3.91 2.73
CA PRO A 52 2.64 2.46 2.69
C PRO A 52 1.71 1.65 3.60
N GLY A 53 0.98 2.30 4.52
CA GLY A 53 0.10 1.65 5.49
C GLY A 53 -1.38 1.58 5.07
N PRO A 54 -2.21 0.78 5.78
CA PRO A 54 -3.66 0.86 5.69
C PRO A 54 -4.19 2.18 6.26
N ALA A 55 -5.34 2.62 5.74
CA ALA A 55 -6.16 3.61 6.42
C ALA A 55 -6.75 2.97 7.69
N VAL A 56 -6.88 3.76 8.75
CA VAL A 56 -7.39 3.35 10.06
C VAL A 56 -8.63 4.18 10.36
N PHE A 57 -9.72 3.49 10.70
CA PHE A 57 -10.99 4.09 11.10
C PHE A 57 -11.35 3.49 12.46
N HIS A 58 -11.09 4.21 13.56
CA HIS A 58 -11.34 3.74 14.93
C HIS A 58 -11.82 4.90 15.81
N ASP A 59 -12.79 4.67 16.70
CA ASP A 59 -13.31 5.68 17.65
C ASP A 59 -13.66 7.05 17.04
N ARG A 60 -14.29 7.06 15.86
CA ARG A 60 -14.60 8.28 15.08
C ARG A 60 -13.36 9.08 14.63
N MET A 61 -12.19 8.47 14.67
CA MET A 61 -10.96 8.98 14.10
C MET A 61 -10.68 8.29 12.77
N ARG A 62 -10.07 9.02 11.84
CA ARG A 62 -9.66 8.57 10.51
C ARG A 62 -8.19 8.89 10.32
N GLY A 63 -7.42 7.98 9.77
CA GLY A 63 -5.98 8.14 9.74
C GLY A 63 -5.25 7.13 8.90
N TRP A 64 -3.93 7.20 8.94
CA TRP A 64 -3.04 6.28 8.23
C TRP A 64 -2.11 5.59 9.23
N LYS A 65 -2.08 4.26 9.21
CA LYS A 65 -1.22 3.49 10.13
C LYS A 65 0.27 3.78 9.92
N CYS A 66 0.69 4.15 8.70
CA CYS A 66 2.10 4.37 8.37
C CYS A 66 2.71 5.61 9.01
N CYS A 67 1.94 6.68 9.19
CA CYS A 67 2.41 7.92 9.80
C CYS A 67 1.74 8.23 11.15
N ASP A 68 0.85 7.36 11.61
CA ASP A 68 0.14 7.46 12.89
C ASP A 68 -0.65 8.78 13.07
N ILE A 69 -1.02 9.41 11.95
CA ILE A 69 -1.82 10.64 11.92
C ILE A 69 -3.29 10.26 11.97
N HIS A 70 -4.01 10.82 12.94
CA HIS A 70 -5.43 10.58 13.18
C HIS A 70 -6.17 11.91 13.31
N VAL A 71 -7.25 12.06 12.53
CA VAL A 71 -8.08 13.26 12.48
C VAL A 71 -9.54 12.90 12.74
N LYS A 72 -10.33 13.91 13.13
CA LYS A 72 -11.74 13.69 13.46
C LYS A 72 -12.61 13.76 12.21
N GLU A 73 -12.33 14.69 11.31
CA GLU A 73 -13.17 14.90 10.14
C GLU A 73 -12.69 14.10 8.93
N PHE A 74 -13.62 13.71 8.07
CA PHE A 74 -13.28 12.92 6.87
C PHE A 74 -12.53 13.75 5.83
N ASP A 75 -12.87 15.04 5.69
CA ASP A 75 -12.20 15.94 4.75
C ASP A 75 -10.73 16.14 5.15
N GLU A 76 -10.44 16.32 6.45
CA GLU A 76 -9.07 16.35 6.97
C GLU A 76 -8.30 15.07 6.66
N PHE A 77 -8.97 13.91 6.68
CA PHE A 77 -8.33 12.62 6.38
C PHE A 77 -7.91 12.52 4.91
N MET A 78 -8.75 13.03 4.00
CA MET A 78 -8.47 13.07 2.57
C MET A 78 -7.30 14.01 2.23
N GLU A 79 -7.04 15.00 3.08
CA GLU A 79 -5.95 15.96 2.93
C GLU A 79 -4.62 15.51 3.54
N ILE A 80 -4.57 14.37 4.27
CA ILE A 80 -3.32 13.89 4.89
C ILE A 80 -2.27 13.60 3.79
N PRO A 81 -1.15 14.35 3.76
CA PRO A 81 -0.16 14.21 2.71
C PRO A 81 0.55 12.85 2.79
N PRO A 82 0.98 12.28 1.66
CA PRO A 82 1.80 11.07 1.67
C PRO A 82 3.03 11.18 2.58
N CYS A 83 3.33 10.11 3.31
CA CYS A 83 4.43 10.12 4.29
C CYS A 83 5.69 9.37 3.83
N THR A 84 5.73 8.87 2.60
CA THR A 84 6.85 8.04 2.11
C THR A 84 7.17 8.33 0.65
N LYS A 85 8.47 8.44 0.36
CA LYS A 85 9.04 8.43 -0.99
C LYS A 85 9.52 7.03 -1.35
N GLY A 86 9.29 6.61 -2.59
CA GLY A 86 9.68 5.28 -3.04
C GLY A 86 9.50 5.09 -4.54
N TRP A 87 9.52 3.83 -4.95
CA TRP A 87 9.22 3.40 -6.31
C TRP A 87 7.70 3.44 -6.54
N HIS A 88 7.29 3.80 -7.75
CA HIS A 88 5.94 3.51 -8.18
C HIS A 88 5.74 2.00 -8.25
N ASN A 89 4.55 1.55 -7.87
CA ASN A 89 4.14 0.16 -8.00
C ASN A 89 2.76 0.10 -8.67
N ALA A 90 2.62 -0.67 -9.74
CA ALA A 90 1.38 -0.87 -10.48
C ALA A 90 0.67 -2.20 -10.14
N ASP A 91 1.31 -3.04 -9.33
CA ASP A 91 0.71 -4.26 -8.82
C ASP A 91 -0.36 -3.94 -7.78
N ALA A 92 -1.31 -4.85 -7.61
CA ALA A 92 -2.32 -4.70 -6.57
C ALA A 92 -1.64 -4.73 -5.19
N VAL A 93 -1.88 -3.68 -4.40
CA VAL A 93 -1.45 -3.55 -3.00
C VAL A 93 -2.57 -4.01 -2.07
#